data_AF-A0A419YG58-F1
#
_entry.id   AF-A0A419YG58-F1
#
_cell.length_a   1.000
_cell.length_b   1.000
_cell.length_c   1.000
_cell.angle_alpha   90.00
_cell.angle_beta   90.00
_cell.angle_gamma   90.00
#
_symmetry.space_group_name_H-M   'P 1'
#
loop_
_entity.id
_entity.type
_entity.pdbx_description
1 polymer ?
#
loop_
_entity_poly.entity_id
_entity_poly.type
_entity_poly.pdbx_seq_one_letter_code
_entity_poly.pdbx_strand_id
1 'polypeptide(L)'
;MADDKQFTSGGPAGAEAGASLTPAEALALAGRARTAAARPVPLPWWYGPGVGAAFAAYGAAIGQSYQHQVLWLIPLCALGLVLLVAPILRAAVRAGGVARLVEGGASEQALRTLGPIVLAAALAGLGAWLATGDQGWAISAAGAAGGLAHWVVIARFNRHLSTAAARSRA
;
A
#
# COMPACT_ATOMS: atom_id res chain seq x y z
N MET A 1 -12.29 -14.24 74.14
CA MET A 1 -11.39 -13.29 73.46
C MET A 1 -10.64 -14.05 72.40
N ALA A 2 -10.66 -13.53 71.16
CA ALA A 2 -9.99 -13.94 69.93
C ALA A 2 -10.95 -14.29 68.77
N ASP A 3 -11.61 -13.23 68.29
CA ASP A 3 -11.94 -12.85 66.92
C ASP A 3 -12.14 -13.93 65.83
N ASP A 4 -13.41 -14.12 65.46
CA ASP A 4 -13.85 -14.60 64.16
C ASP A 4 -13.39 -13.64 63.06
N LYS A 5 -12.42 -14.07 62.24
CA LYS A 5 -12.05 -13.37 61.02
C LYS A 5 -13.09 -13.67 59.93
N GLN A 6 -14.01 -12.73 59.74
CA GLN A 6 -14.88 -12.64 58.57
C GLN A 6 -14.05 -12.69 57.29
N PHE A 7 -14.25 -13.72 56.47
CA PHE A 7 -13.84 -13.72 55.08
C PHE A 7 -14.71 -12.70 54.33
N THR A 8 -14.19 -11.47 54.19
CA THR A 8 -14.71 -10.55 53.19
C THR A 8 -14.29 -11.08 51.83
N SER A 9 -15.23 -11.68 51.10
CA SER A 9 -15.11 -11.89 49.66
C SER A 9 -14.97 -10.52 49.01
N GLY A 10 -13.71 -10.11 48.79
CA GLY A 10 -13.36 -9.02 47.90
C GLY A 10 -13.74 -9.41 46.48
N GLY A 11 -15.04 -9.40 46.18
CA GLY A 11 -15.54 -9.42 44.81
C GLY A 11 -14.96 -8.21 44.09
N PRO A 12 -14.39 -8.37 42.88
CA PRO A 12 -13.97 -7.22 42.10
C PRO A 12 -15.17 -6.31 41.90
N ALA A 13 -15.12 -5.14 42.52
CA ALA A 13 -16.07 -4.08 42.33
C ALA A 13 -16.16 -3.75 40.84
N GLY A 14 -17.37 -3.90 40.28
CA GLY A 14 -17.81 -3.15 39.12
C GLY A 14 -17.08 -3.44 37.81
N ALA A 15 -17.13 -4.68 37.32
CA ALA A 15 -17.36 -4.83 35.88
C ALA A 15 -18.86 -4.66 35.69
N GLU A 16 -19.30 -3.46 35.27
CA GLU A 16 -20.67 -3.20 34.84
C GLU A 16 -21.02 -4.18 33.71
N ALA A 17 -21.60 -5.31 34.07
CA ALA A 17 -22.24 -6.23 33.17
C ALA A 17 -23.52 -5.55 32.67
N GLY A 18 -23.43 -4.94 31.48
CA GLY A 18 -24.58 -4.73 30.61
C GLY A 18 -25.50 -3.58 30.98
N ALA A 19 -25.07 -2.35 30.73
CA ALA A 19 -26.03 -1.37 30.23
C ALA A 19 -26.61 -1.93 28.92
N SER A 20 -27.85 -2.43 28.97
CA SER A 20 -28.54 -2.96 27.80
C SER A 20 -28.76 -1.82 26.82
N LEU A 21 -27.87 -1.70 25.83
CA LEU A 21 -28.00 -0.72 24.76
C LEU A 21 -29.37 -0.89 24.11
N THR A 22 -30.08 0.21 23.94
CA THR A 22 -31.30 0.18 23.13
C THR A 22 -30.97 -0.28 21.71
N PRO A 23 -31.89 -0.94 20.98
CA PRO A 23 -31.64 -1.34 19.60
C PRO A 23 -31.15 -0.20 18.70
N ALA A 24 -31.62 1.03 18.95
CA ALA A 24 -31.18 2.23 18.26
C ALA A 24 -29.71 2.59 18.58
N GLU A 25 -29.28 2.48 19.83
CA GLU A 25 -27.89 2.71 20.23
C GLU A 25 -26.96 1.61 19.73
N ALA A 26 -27.42 0.36 19.69
CA ALA A 26 -26.68 -0.76 19.10
C ALA A 26 -26.48 -0.56 17.60
N LEU A 27 -27.52 -0.12 16.87
CA LEU A 27 -27.42 0.23 15.45
C LEU A 27 -26.52 1.45 15.21
N ALA A 28 -26.61 2.48 16.06
CA ALA A 28 -25.73 3.64 15.99
C ALA A 28 -24.26 3.26 16.28
N LEU A 29 -24.02 2.36 17.24
CA LEU A 29 -22.70 1.83 17.54
C LEU A 29 -22.16 0.96 16.39
N ALA A 30 -22.99 0.09 15.82
CA ALA A 30 -22.65 -0.72 14.65
C ALA A 30 -22.36 0.15 13.42
N GLY A 31 -23.15 1.21 13.22
CA GLY A 31 -22.92 2.23 12.19
C GLY A 31 -21.57 2.91 12.39
N ARG A 32 -21.29 3.45 13.58
CA ARG A 32 -20.00 4.08 13.92
C ARG A 32 -18.83 3.11 13.79
N ALA A 33 -18.99 1.86 14.23
CA ALA A 33 -17.99 0.81 14.11
C ALA A 33 -17.72 0.48 12.64
N ARG A 34 -18.76 0.41 11.81
CA ARG A 34 -18.63 0.20 10.36
C ARG A 34 -17.97 1.38 9.68
N THR A 35 -18.31 2.62 10.04
CA THR A 35 -17.66 3.82 9.50
C THR A 35 -16.20 3.94 9.96
N ALA A 36 -15.89 3.60 11.21
CA ALA A 36 -14.53 3.54 11.71
C ALA A 36 -13.73 2.42 11.04
N ALA A 37 -14.36 1.27 10.80
CA ALA A 37 -13.80 0.16 10.03
C ALA A 37 -13.74 0.45 8.52
N ALA A 38 -14.41 1.47 8.00
CA ALA A 38 -14.27 1.89 6.60
C ALA A 38 -13.12 2.89 6.39
N ARG A 39 -12.45 3.35 7.46
CA ARG A 39 -11.36 4.33 7.31
C ARG A 39 -10.17 3.69 6.57
N PRO A 40 -9.66 4.35 5.51
CA PRO A 40 -8.47 3.89 4.79
C PRO A 40 -7.25 3.88 5.72
N VAL A 41 -6.48 2.80 5.66
CA VAL A 41 -5.26 2.61 6.45
C VAL A 41 -4.05 2.92 5.55
N PRO A 42 -3.06 3.70 6.02
CA PRO A 42 -1.86 3.96 5.23
C PRO A 42 -1.14 2.64 4.91
N LEU A 43 -0.56 2.58 3.71
CA LEU A 43 0.24 1.44 3.30
C LEU A 43 1.52 1.35 4.13
N PRO A 44 2.08 0.14 4.36
CA PRO A 44 3.37 -0.01 5.03
C PRO A 44 4.46 0.83 4.34
N TRP A 45 5.35 1.43 5.13
CA TRP A 45 6.38 2.36 4.63
C TRP A 45 7.30 1.73 3.56
N TRP A 46 7.48 0.41 3.60
CA TRP A 46 8.29 -0.35 2.65
C TRP A 46 7.57 -0.68 1.34
N TYR A 47 6.25 -0.54 1.26
CA TYR A 47 5.47 -0.96 0.09
C TYR A 47 5.83 -0.15 -1.16
N GLY A 48 5.80 1.18 -1.07
CA GLY A 48 6.16 2.06 -2.18
C GLY A 48 7.58 1.85 -2.69
N PRO A 49 8.61 1.91 -1.81
CA PRO A 49 9.98 1.60 -2.18
C PRO A 49 10.15 0.19 -2.78
N GLY A 50 9.52 -0.83 -2.19
CA GLY A 50 9.64 -2.22 -2.65
C GLY A 50 9.07 -2.43 -4.05
N VAL A 51 7.88 -1.90 -4.33
CA VAL A 51 7.28 -1.95 -5.68
C VAL A 51 8.08 -1.10 -6.66
N GLY A 52 8.53 0.09 -6.27
CA GLY A 52 9.35 0.95 -7.12
C GLY A 52 10.67 0.29 -7.52
N ALA A 53 11.36 -0.35 -6.57
CA ALA A 53 12.59 -1.10 -6.83
C ALA A 53 12.35 -2.31 -7.76
N ALA A 54 11.21 -2.99 -7.60
CA ALA A 54 10.82 -4.10 -8.50
C ALA A 54 10.70 -3.65 -9.96
N PHE A 55 10.03 -2.52 -10.21
CA PHE A 55 9.89 -1.94 -11.54
C PHE A 55 11.22 -1.46 -12.12
N ALA A 56 12.08 -0.86 -11.29
CA ALA A 56 13.42 -0.45 -11.72
C ALA A 56 14.28 -1.66 -12.11
N ALA A 57 14.28 -2.73 -11.30
CA ALA A 57 14.99 -3.97 -11.59
C ALA A 57 14.47 -4.65 -12.86
N TYR A 58 13.15 -4.66 -13.05
CA TYR A 58 12.52 -5.17 -14.26
C TYR A 58 12.94 -4.39 -15.51
N GLY A 59 12.91 -3.05 -15.47
CA GLY A 59 13.37 -2.21 -16.57
C GLY A 59 14.84 -2.44 -16.92
N ALA A 60 15.71 -2.54 -15.90
CA ALA A 60 17.12 -2.86 -16.10
C ALA A 60 17.32 -4.25 -16.73
N ALA A 61 16.57 -5.25 -16.28
CA ALA A 61 16.64 -6.62 -16.83
C ALA A 61 16.20 -6.68 -18.30
N ILE A 62 15.15 -5.95 -18.68
CA ILE A 62 14.77 -5.82 -20.10
C ILE A 62 15.86 -5.09 -20.86
N GLY A 63 16.37 -3.97 -20.34
CA GLY A 63 17.42 -3.20 -21.00
C GLY A 63 18.67 -4.03 -21.30
N GLN A 64 19.12 -4.84 -20.34
CA GLN A 64 20.21 -5.79 -20.53
C GLN A 64 19.89 -6.87 -21.56
N SER A 65 18.65 -7.38 -21.57
CA SER A 65 18.21 -8.37 -22.56
C SER A 65 18.29 -7.83 -23.99
N TYR A 66 17.97 -6.54 -24.19
CA TYR A 66 18.14 -5.87 -25.49
C TYR A 66 19.62 -5.68 -25.85
N GLN A 67 20.46 -5.22 -24.91
CA GLN A 67 21.90 -5.01 -25.15
C GLN A 67 22.62 -6.30 -25.55
N HIS A 68 22.25 -7.42 -24.94
CA HIS A 68 22.85 -8.74 -25.24
C HIS A 68 22.10 -9.53 -26.33
N GLN A 69 21.06 -8.95 -26.95
CA GLN A 69 20.19 -9.60 -27.94
C GLN A 69 19.54 -10.91 -27.46
N VAL A 70 19.34 -11.06 -26.15
CA VAL A 70 18.76 -12.26 -25.53
C VAL A 70 17.26 -12.06 -25.32
N LEU A 71 16.52 -11.80 -26.40
CA LEU A 71 15.13 -11.37 -26.35
C LEU A 71 14.17 -12.41 -25.74
N TRP A 72 14.55 -13.70 -25.75
CA TRP A 72 13.76 -14.77 -25.14
C TRP A 72 13.67 -14.65 -23.60
N LEU A 73 14.55 -13.85 -22.96
CA LEU A 73 14.51 -13.59 -21.52
C LEU A 73 13.43 -12.57 -21.13
N ILE A 74 12.95 -11.72 -22.05
CA ILE A 74 11.92 -10.71 -21.78
C ILE A 74 10.65 -11.31 -21.13
N PRO A 75 10.04 -12.39 -21.65
CA PRO A 75 8.90 -13.03 -20.98
C PRO A 75 9.24 -13.56 -19.57
N LEU A 76 10.49 -14.01 -19.34
CA LEU A 76 10.93 -14.45 -18.02
C LEU A 76 11.11 -13.27 -17.06
N CYS A 77 11.53 -12.09 -17.54
CA CYS A 77 11.54 -10.86 -16.74
C CYS A 77 10.13 -10.50 -16.27
N ALA A 78 9.11 -10.64 -17.14
CA ALA A 78 7.72 -10.36 -16.77
C ALA A 78 7.22 -11.33 -15.69
N LEU A 79 7.52 -12.62 -15.84
CA LEU A 79 7.23 -13.62 -14.82
C LEU A 79 7.96 -13.31 -13.49
N GLY A 80 9.24 -12.94 -13.57
CA GLY A 80 10.04 -12.55 -12.41
C GLY A 80 9.44 -11.35 -11.67
N LEU A 81 8.97 -10.32 -12.40
CA LEU A 81 8.29 -9.18 -11.82
C LEU A 81 7.02 -9.61 -11.07
N VAL A 82 6.18 -10.46 -11.68
CA VAL A 82 4.97 -10.98 -11.03
C VAL A 82 5.32 -11.74 -9.75
N LEU A 83 6.33 -12.62 -9.80
CA LEU A 83 6.78 -13.39 -8.65
C LEU A 83 7.36 -12.52 -7.53
N LEU A 84 7.93 -11.36 -7.86
CA LEU A 84 8.47 -10.42 -6.87
C LEU A 84 7.38 -9.52 -6.28
N VAL A 85 6.44 -9.06 -7.10
CA VAL A 85 5.38 -8.12 -6.71
C VAL A 85 4.24 -8.85 -5.97
N ALA A 86 3.91 -10.08 -6.35
CA ALA A 86 2.87 -10.87 -5.68
C ALA A 86 3.06 -11.06 -4.16
N PRO A 87 4.25 -11.43 -3.63
CA PRO A 87 4.46 -11.55 -2.19
C PRO A 87 4.42 -10.19 -1.49
N ILE A 88 4.91 -9.12 -2.14
CA ILE A 88 4.83 -7.74 -1.63
C ILE A 88 3.36 -7.33 -1.47
N LEU A 89 2.53 -7.56 -2.50
CA LEU A 89 1.09 -7.33 -2.43
C LEU A 89 0.45 -8.19 -1.34
N ARG A 90 0.79 -9.48 -1.27
CA ARG A 90 0.22 -10.39 -0.28
C ARG A 90 0.55 -9.95 1.15
N ALA A 91 1.78 -9.51 1.39
CA ALA A 91 2.20 -8.96 2.67
C ALA A 91 1.47 -7.64 2.99
N ALA A 92 1.29 -6.77 2.00
CA ALA A 92 0.59 -5.49 2.18
C ALA A 92 -0.93 -5.67 2.39
N VAL A 93 -1.55 -6.68 1.77
CA VAL A 93 -2.94 -7.10 2.02
C VAL A 93 -3.07 -7.63 3.45
N ARG A 94 -2.16 -8.52 3.88
CA ARG A 94 -2.14 -9.05 5.27
C ARG A 94 -1.92 -7.98 6.33
N ALA A 95 -1.17 -6.94 6.00
CA ALA A 95 -0.98 -5.77 6.85
C ALA A 95 -2.23 -4.85 6.90
N GLY A 96 -3.34 -5.20 6.25
CA GLY A 96 -4.60 -4.45 6.25
C GLY A 96 -4.60 -3.19 5.38
N GLY A 97 -3.49 -2.88 4.71
CA GLY A 97 -3.32 -1.64 3.93
C GLY A 97 -3.95 -1.69 2.53
N VAL A 98 -3.90 -2.85 1.85
CA VAL A 98 -4.36 -2.95 0.44
C VAL A 98 -5.82 -3.38 0.32
N ALA A 99 -6.32 -4.22 1.24
CA ALA A 99 -7.71 -4.72 1.18
C ALA A 99 -8.76 -3.59 1.25
N ARG A 100 -8.49 -2.51 2.00
CA ARG A 100 -9.40 -1.37 2.15
C ARG A 100 -9.29 -0.31 1.05
N LEU A 101 -8.21 -0.33 0.25
CA LEU A 101 -8.07 0.53 -0.93
C LEU A 101 -9.07 0.08 -2.01
N VAL A 102 -9.18 -1.23 -2.25
CA VAL A 102 -10.05 -1.80 -3.31
C VAL A 102 -11.54 -1.56 -3.02
N GLU A 103 -11.97 -1.63 -1.76
CA GLU A 103 -13.37 -1.40 -1.37
C GLU A 103 -13.82 0.08 -1.40
N GLY A 104 -12.87 1.03 -1.40
CA GLY A 104 -13.14 2.47 -1.31
C GLY A 104 -13.12 3.25 -2.63
N GLY A 105 -13.10 2.58 -3.79
CA GLY A 105 -13.04 3.25 -5.10
C GLY A 105 -11.62 3.54 -5.62
N ALA A 106 -10.61 2.76 -5.18
CA ALA A 106 -9.23 2.92 -5.65
C ALA A 106 -9.03 2.76 -7.17
N SER A 107 -10.00 2.23 -7.92
CA SER A 107 -9.86 2.08 -9.37
C SER A 107 -9.66 3.42 -10.08
N GLU A 108 -10.41 4.47 -9.72
CA GLU A 108 -10.32 5.76 -10.41
C GLU A 108 -9.04 6.51 -10.04
N GLN A 109 -8.64 6.50 -8.77
CA GLN A 109 -7.42 7.15 -8.32
C GLN A 109 -6.15 6.41 -8.77
N ALA A 110 -6.20 5.08 -8.86
CA ALA A 110 -5.14 4.28 -9.48
C ALA A 110 -5.00 4.61 -10.98
N LEU A 111 -6.11 4.75 -11.71
CA LEU A 111 -6.11 5.15 -13.12
C LEU A 111 -5.57 6.59 -13.30
N ARG A 112 -5.95 7.53 -12.43
CA ARG A 112 -5.43 8.91 -12.47
C ARG A 112 -3.92 8.99 -12.20
N THR A 113 -3.37 8.04 -11.45
CA THR A 113 -1.94 8.01 -11.11
C THR A 113 -1.09 7.25 -12.12
N LEU A 114 -1.70 6.39 -12.95
CA LEU A 114 -1.05 5.74 -14.08
C LEU A 114 -0.51 6.75 -15.10
N GLY A 115 -1.29 7.78 -15.45
CA GLY A 115 -0.90 8.83 -16.39
C GLY A 115 0.47 9.45 -16.10
N PRO A 116 0.70 10.07 -14.92
CA PRO A 116 1.99 10.68 -14.59
C PRO A 116 3.14 9.66 -14.47
N ILE A 117 2.88 8.41 -14.06
CA ILE A 117 3.89 7.35 -14.02
C ILE A 117 4.35 6.99 -15.43
N VAL A 118 3.40 6.78 -16.35
CA VAL A 118 3.68 6.46 -17.76
C VAL A 118 4.39 7.64 -18.43
N LEU A 119 3.96 8.87 -18.17
CA LEU A 119 4.61 10.07 -18.70
C LEU A 119 6.07 10.19 -18.21
N ALA A 120 6.31 9.99 -16.91
CA ALA A 120 7.67 10.03 -16.36
C ALA A 120 8.56 8.95 -16.98
N ALA A 121 8.05 7.73 -17.13
CA ALA A 121 8.75 6.63 -17.78
C ALA A 121 9.07 6.94 -19.25
N ALA A 122 8.07 7.45 -20.01
CA ALA A 122 8.23 7.78 -21.42
C ALA A 122 9.25 8.91 -21.64
N LEU A 123 9.19 9.97 -20.84
CA LEU A 123 10.13 11.09 -20.94
C LEU A 123 11.56 10.68 -20.58
N ALA A 124 11.73 9.86 -19.54
CA ALA A 124 13.05 9.34 -19.17
C ALA A 124 13.62 8.41 -20.24
N GLY A 125 12.80 7.50 -20.78
CA GLY A 125 13.21 6.61 -21.87
C GLY A 125 13.55 7.37 -23.14
N LEU A 126 12.74 8.36 -23.53
CA LEU A 126 13.01 9.23 -24.68
C LEU A 126 14.30 10.04 -24.47
N GLY A 127 14.49 10.65 -23.30
CA GLY A 127 15.70 11.40 -22.98
C GLY A 127 16.96 10.53 -23.05
N ALA A 128 16.89 9.31 -22.51
CA ALA A 128 17.99 8.36 -22.60
C ALA A 128 18.25 7.92 -24.05
N TRP A 129 17.21 7.63 -24.83
CA TRP A 129 17.34 7.32 -26.25
C TRP A 129 18.01 8.45 -27.04
N LEU A 130 17.58 9.70 -26.83
CA LEU A 130 18.16 10.87 -27.49
C LEU A 130 19.63 11.10 -27.09
N ALA A 131 20.01 10.74 -25.87
CA ALA A 131 21.36 10.90 -25.37
C ALA A 131 22.33 9.78 -25.81
N THR A 132 21.84 8.54 -25.93
CA THR A 132 22.71 7.37 -26.15
C THR A 132 22.50 6.66 -27.48
N GLY A 133 21.32 6.80 -28.11
CA GLY A 133 20.91 5.98 -29.26
C GLY A 133 20.71 4.50 -28.95
N ASP A 134 20.70 4.10 -27.66
CA ASP A 134 20.69 2.72 -27.22
C ASP A 134 19.34 2.34 -26.58
N GLN A 135 18.71 1.29 -27.10
CA GLN A 135 17.39 0.84 -26.63
C GLN A 135 17.44 0.29 -25.20
N GLY A 136 18.56 -0.32 -24.80
CA GLY A 136 18.72 -0.84 -23.46
C GLY A 136 18.77 0.24 -22.39
N TRP A 137 19.49 1.34 -22.67
CA TRP A 137 19.52 2.52 -21.81
C TRP A 137 18.16 3.21 -21.75
N ALA A 138 17.45 3.32 -22.89
CA ALA A 138 16.10 3.88 -22.93
C ALA A 138 15.12 3.10 -22.05
N ILE A 139 15.11 1.76 -22.15
CA ILE A 139 14.21 0.91 -21.37
C ILE A 139 14.58 0.92 -19.88
N SER A 140 15.87 0.89 -19.55
CA SER A 140 16.34 0.97 -18.16
C SER A 140 15.93 2.28 -17.50
N ALA A 141 16.11 3.41 -18.20
CA ALA A 141 15.70 4.72 -17.73
C ALA A 141 14.18 4.82 -17.53
N ALA A 142 13.40 4.28 -18.47
CA ALA A 142 11.94 4.24 -18.35
C ALA A 142 11.48 3.45 -17.11
N GLY A 143 12.07 2.27 -16.86
CA GLY A 143 11.74 1.46 -15.69
C GLY A 143 12.11 2.13 -14.37
N ALA A 144 13.29 2.74 -14.29
CA ALA A 144 13.74 3.47 -13.11
C ALA A 144 12.84 4.68 -12.80
N ALA A 145 12.53 5.50 -13.81
CA ALA A 145 11.66 6.65 -13.64
C ALA A 145 10.22 6.26 -13.31
N GLY A 146 9.69 5.21 -13.95
CA GLY A 146 8.38 4.65 -13.62
C GLY A 146 8.29 4.14 -12.18
N GLY A 147 9.31 3.41 -11.72
CA GLY A 147 9.41 2.93 -10.35
C GLY A 147 9.48 4.04 -9.31
N LEU A 148 10.29 5.08 -9.57
CA LEU A 148 10.37 6.28 -8.72
C LEU A 148 9.05 7.05 -8.68
N ALA A 149 8.43 7.27 -9.84
CA ALA A 149 7.13 7.96 -9.93
C ALA A 149 6.06 7.20 -9.14
N HIS A 150 6.03 5.86 -9.24
CA HIS A 150 5.13 5.02 -8.48
C HIS A 150 5.34 5.16 -6.97
N TRP A 151 6.60 5.15 -6.52
CA TRP A 151 6.91 5.38 -5.11
C TRP A 151 6.43 6.75 -4.62
N VAL A 152 6.69 7.82 -5.37
CA VAL A 152 6.25 9.18 -5.02
C VAL A 152 4.73 9.26 -4.91
N VAL A 153 3.99 8.62 -5.82
CA VAL A 153 2.53 8.53 -5.77
C VAL A 153 2.07 7.88 -4.46
N ILE A 154 2.64 6.73 -4.10
CA ILE A 154 2.30 6.02 -2.86
C ILE A 154 2.65 6.87 -1.63
N ALA A 155 3.81 7.51 -1.62
CA ALA A 155 4.23 8.38 -0.52
C ALA A 155 3.27 9.57 -0.34
N ARG A 156 2.83 10.18 -1.44
CA ARG A 156 1.83 11.26 -1.43
C ARG A 156 0.48 10.76 -0.94
N PHE A 157 0.06 9.57 -1.36
CA PHE A 157 -1.18 8.94 -0.91
C PHE A 157 -1.18 8.69 0.59
N ASN A 158 -0.12 8.07 1.13
CA ASN A 158 0.06 7.84 2.56
C ASN A 158 0.06 9.14 3.36
N ARG A 159 0.72 10.20 2.86
CA ARG A 159 0.67 11.53 3.48
C ARG A 159 -0.75 12.06 3.55
N HIS A 160 -1.51 12.03 2.46
CA HIS A 160 -2.92 12.50 2.46
C HIS A 160 -3.79 11.74 3.46
N LEU A 161 -3.65 10.41 3.53
CA LEU A 161 -4.38 9.60 4.50
C LEU A 161 -4.02 9.96 5.95
N SER A 162 -2.73 10.15 6.25
CA SER A 162 -2.28 10.52 7.59
C SER A 162 -2.82 11.90 8.02
N THR A 163 -2.82 12.88 7.10
CA THR A 163 -3.33 14.24 7.38
C THR A 163 -4.85 14.28 7.49
N ALA A 164 -5.57 13.47 6.71
CA ALA A 164 -7.02 13.33 6.81
C ALA A 164 -7.42 12.67 8.15
N ALA A 165 -6.68 11.64 8.58
CA ALA A 165 -6.88 10.99 9.86
C ALA A 165 -6.65 11.95 11.04
N ALA A 166 -5.59 12.77 10.99
CA ALA A 166 -5.29 13.78 12.02
C ALA A 166 -6.40 14.84 12.13
N ARG A 167 -6.92 15.35 11.01
CA ARG A 167 -8.01 16.33 10.99
C ARG A 167 -9.35 15.79 11.49
N SER A 168 -9.58 14.48 11.41
CA SER A 168 -10.80 13.85 11.94
C SER A 168 -10.81 13.64 13.46
N ARG A 169 -9.67 13.91 14.14
CA ARG A 169 -9.49 13.73 15.59
C ARG A 169 -9.36 15.05 16.35
N ALA A 170 -9.17 16.16 15.64
CA ALA A 170 -9.19 17.53 16.19
C ALA A 170 -10.61 18.09 16.10
#